data_AF-A0A5C6BG53-F1
#
_entry.id   AF-A0A5C6BG53-F1
#
_cell.length_a   1.000
_cell.length_b   1.000
_cell.length_c   1.000
_cell.angle_alpha   90.00
_cell.angle_beta   90.00
_cell.angle_gamma   90.00
#
_symmetry.space_group_name_H-M   'P 1'
#
loop_
_entity.id
_entity.type
_entity.pdbx_description
1 polymer ?
#
loop_
_entity_poly.entity_id
_entity_poly.type
_entity_poly.pdbx_seq_one_letter_code
_entity_poly.pdbx_strand_id
1 'polypeptide(L)'
;MQAVRYTDWKAHFIVQNEGWFGPKLKLGAPLLFNLRRDPYEKAADESGNYVKFLGKKMWAFGPAKRIVQQHLATFEAFPSRKESSNSNADEIKEQIQEDNVGQWACFRGYLPRKHP
;
A
#
# COMPACT_ATOMS: atom_id res chain seq x y z
N MET A 1 7.95 -1.31 4.41
CA MET A 1 8.04 -2.14 3.19
C MET A 1 7.84 -1.22 2.00
N GLN A 2 8.77 -1.19 1.04
CA GLN A 2 8.73 -0.20 -0.07
C GLN A 2 7.91 -0.70 -1.27
N ALA A 3 8.14 -1.94 -1.68
CA ALA A 3 7.51 -2.55 -2.84
C ALA A 3 7.35 -4.06 -2.63
N VAL A 4 6.41 -4.67 -3.36
CA VAL A 4 6.24 -6.11 -3.44
C VAL A 4 6.27 -6.54 -4.90
N ARG A 5 7.04 -7.58 -5.19
CA ARG A 5 7.07 -8.24 -6.51
C ARG A 5 6.42 -9.61 -6.40
N TYR A 6 5.51 -9.89 -7.32
CA TYR A 6 4.94 -11.22 -7.52
C TYR A 6 4.98 -11.56 -9.00
N THR A 7 5.77 -12.56 -9.38
CA THR A 7 5.98 -12.97 -10.78
C THR A 7 6.45 -11.77 -11.65
N ASP A 8 5.71 -11.45 -12.71
CA ASP A 8 5.95 -10.34 -13.62
C ASP A 8 5.48 -8.99 -13.06
N TRP A 9 4.73 -8.98 -11.95
CA TRP A 9 4.12 -7.77 -11.41
C TRP A 9 4.90 -7.20 -10.24
N LYS A 10 5.04 -5.88 -10.19
CA LYS A 10 5.62 -5.14 -9.07
C LYS A 10 4.68 -4.02 -8.65
N ALA A 11 4.40 -3.95 -7.35
CA ALA A 11 3.64 -2.88 -6.73
C ALA A 11 4.56 -2.06 -5.82
N HIS A 12 4.64 -0.75 -6.03
CA HIS A 12 5.38 0.20 -5.18
C HIS A 12 4.42 1.00 -4.31
N PHE A 13 4.65 0.99 -3.00
CA PHE A 13 3.86 1.72 -2.01
C PHE A 13 4.57 3.00 -1.55
N ILE A 14 5.92 2.97 -1.57
CA ILE A 14 6.76 4.09 -1.16
C ILE A 14 7.77 4.37 -2.27
N VAL A 15 7.86 5.61 -2.71
CA VAL A 15 8.75 6.04 -3.80
C VAL A 15 9.76 7.05 -3.26
N GLN A 16 10.99 6.98 -3.76
CA GLN A 16 12.08 7.90 -3.39
C GLN A 16 12.80 8.29 -4.68
N ASN A 17 12.33 9.34 -5.34
CA ASN A 17 12.82 9.76 -6.66
C ASN A 17 14.01 10.72 -6.59
N GLU A 18 14.18 11.42 -5.46
CA GLU A 18 15.19 12.47 -5.29
C GLU A 18 16.55 11.93 -4.79
N GLY A 19 16.90 10.70 -5.19
CA GLY A 19 18.16 10.05 -4.83
C GLY A 19 18.25 9.61 -3.37
N TRP A 20 19.48 9.31 -2.93
CA TRP A 20 19.75 8.63 -1.65
C TRP A 20 19.23 9.37 -0.41
N PHE A 21 19.30 10.70 -0.43
CA PHE A 21 18.87 11.58 0.67
C PHE A 21 17.46 12.15 0.49
N GLY A 22 16.80 11.78 -0.61
CA GLY A 22 15.47 12.27 -0.93
C GLY A 22 14.40 11.80 0.06
N PRO A 23 13.27 12.52 0.15
CA PRO A 23 12.14 12.10 0.97
C PRO A 23 11.52 10.80 0.43
N LYS A 24 10.96 10.00 1.34
CA LYS A 24 10.17 8.81 1.02
C LYS A 24 8.71 9.20 0.91
N LEU A 25 8.18 9.22 -0.32
CA LEU A 25 6.78 9.51 -0.59
C LEU A 25 5.93 8.25 -0.43
N LYS A 26 4.99 8.28 0.52
CA LYS A 26 3.98 7.23 0.68
C LYS A 26 2.82 7.48 -0.28
N LEU A 27 2.44 6.45 -1.03
CA LEU A 27 1.38 6.55 -2.02
C LEU A 27 0.08 6.00 -1.45
N GLY A 28 -1.04 6.73 -1.66
CA GLY A 28 -2.37 6.23 -1.30
C GLY A 28 -2.84 5.06 -2.17
N ALA A 29 -2.40 5.03 -3.44
CA ALA A 29 -2.56 3.90 -4.34
C ALA A 29 -1.19 3.43 -4.82
N PRO A 30 -0.90 2.12 -4.82
CA PRO A 30 0.41 1.64 -5.24
C PRO A 30 0.61 1.85 -6.74
N LEU A 31 1.83 2.22 -7.15
CA LEU A 31 2.21 2.16 -8.56
C LEU A 31 2.38 0.68 -8.96
N LEU A 32 1.82 0.31 -10.12
CA LEU A 32 1.81 -1.07 -10.59
C LEU A 32 2.56 -1.18 -11.93
N PHE A 33 3.57 -2.04 -11.96
CA PHE A 33 4.41 -2.29 -13.11
C PHE A 33 4.37 -3.75 -13.53
N ASN A 34 4.53 -3.99 -14.84
CA ASN A 34 4.76 -5.32 -15.38
C ASN A 34 6.20 -5.41 -15.87
N LEU A 35 7.08 -6.02 -15.08
CA LEU A 35 8.52 -6.06 -15.30
C LEU A 35 8.93 -6.84 -16.55
N ARG A 36 8.06 -7.74 -17.05
CA ARG A 36 8.32 -8.45 -18.30
C ARG A 36 8.14 -7.56 -19.53
N ARG A 37 7.26 -6.56 -19.45
CA ARG A 37 7.00 -5.60 -20.54
C ARG A 37 7.73 -4.28 -20.34
N ASP A 38 7.94 -3.89 -19.09
CA ASP A 38 8.61 -2.67 -18.68
C ASP A 38 9.65 -2.98 -17.58
N PRO A 39 10.83 -3.51 -17.97
CA PRO A 39 11.88 -3.87 -17.02
C PRO A 39 12.44 -2.68 -16.23
N TYR A 40 12.29 -1.46 -16.76
CA TYR A 40 12.86 -0.23 -16.20
C TYR A 40 11.83 0.63 -15.47
N GLU A 41 10.59 0.16 -15.33
CA GLU A 41 9.53 0.85 -14.57
C GLU A 41 9.26 2.28 -15.06
N LYS A 42 9.49 2.53 -16.36
CA LYS A 42 9.39 3.85 -16.99
C LYS A 42 7.96 4.29 -17.25
N ALA A 43 7.02 3.35 -17.28
CA ALA A 43 5.65 3.65 -17.68
C ALA A 43 4.98 4.69 -16.79
N ALA A 44 5.32 4.78 -15.50
CA ALA A 44 4.71 5.76 -14.60
C ALA A 44 5.14 7.21 -14.91
N ASP A 45 6.39 7.41 -15.34
CA ASP A 45 6.96 8.73 -15.56
C ASP A 45 6.85 9.17 -17.02
N GLU A 46 7.02 8.25 -17.97
CA GLU A 46 7.14 8.55 -19.40
C GLU A 46 5.83 8.31 -20.18
N SER A 47 4.85 7.59 -19.63
CA SER A 47 3.62 7.23 -20.35
C SER A 47 2.44 8.15 -20.05
N GLY A 48 1.94 8.86 -21.07
CA GLY A 48 0.66 9.59 -20.99
C GLY A 48 -0.58 8.70 -20.77
N ASN A 49 -0.45 7.37 -20.88
CA ASN A 49 -1.55 6.42 -20.73
C ASN A 49 -1.47 5.58 -19.44
N TYR A 50 -0.54 5.88 -18.53
CA TYR A 50 -0.32 5.07 -17.32
C TYR A 50 -1.56 4.95 -16.44
N VAL A 51 -2.27 6.06 -16.19
CA VAL A 51 -3.50 6.06 -15.37
C VAL A 51 -4.58 5.16 -15.98
N LYS A 52 -4.72 5.17 -17.31
CA LYS A 52 -5.64 4.29 -18.03
C LYS A 52 -5.24 2.82 -17.92
N PHE A 53 -3.94 2.53 -17.98
CA PHE A 53 -3.41 1.18 -17.74
C PHE A 53 -3.70 0.72 -16.31
N LEU A 54 -3.43 1.56 -15.31
CA LEU A 54 -3.69 1.27 -13.91
C LEU A 54 -5.18 0.99 -13.67
N GLY A 55 -6.08 1.82 -14.22
CA GLY A 55 -7.53 1.59 -14.20
C GLY A 55 -7.94 0.22 -14.74
N LYS A 56 -7.36 -0.20 -15.87
CA LYS A 56 -7.59 -1.53 -16.46
C LYS A 56 -7.01 -2.68 -15.63
N LYS A 57 -6.08 -2.39 -14.72
CA LYS A 57 -5.39 -3.37 -13.86
C LYS A 57 -5.73 -3.23 -12.38
N MET A 58 -6.76 -2.47 -12.03
CA MET A 58 -7.23 -2.32 -10.65
C MET A 58 -7.55 -3.66 -9.97
N TRP A 59 -7.97 -4.67 -10.73
CA TRP A 59 -8.22 -6.01 -10.23
C TRP A 59 -6.99 -6.67 -9.57
N ALA A 60 -5.77 -6.21 -9.88
CA ALA A 60 -4.53 -6.75 -9.32
C ALA A 60 -4.31 -6.33 -7.85
N PHE A 61 -4.97 -5.28 -7.36
CA PHE A 61 -4.78 -4.80 -5.99
C PHE A 61 -5.32 -5.75 -4.92
N GLY A 62 -6.43 -6.44 -5.19
CA GLY A 62 -7.00 -7.44 -4.29
C GLY A 62 -6.03 -8.58 -3.94
N PRO A 63 -5.51 -9.34 -4.93
CA PRO A 63 -4.52 -10.38 -4.67
C PRO A 63 -3.20 -9.82 -4.13
N ALA A 64 -2.75 -8.64 -4.57
CA ALA A 64 -1.56 -8.01 -4.01
C ALA A 64 -1.69 -7.73 -2.51
N LYS A 65 -2.85 -7.22 -2.05
CA LYS A 65 -3.14 -6.99 -0.63
C LYS A 65 -3.03 -8.29 0.18
N ARG A 66 -3.52 -9.42 -0.34
CA ARG A 66 -3.41 -10.72 0.33
C ARG A 66 -1.96 -11.19 0.50
N ILE A 67 -1.14 -11.03 -0.53
CA ILE A 67 0.29 -11.39 -0.48
C ILE A 67 1.02 -10.52 0.56
N VAL A 68 0.74 -9.22 0.59
CA VAL A 68 1.29 -8.30 1.60
C VAL A 68 0.86 -8.72 2.99
N GLN A 69 -0.43 -9.03 3.21
CA GLN A 69 -0.95 -9.49 4.49
C GLN A 69 -0.29 -10.79 4.97
N GLN A 70 -0.12 -11.76 4.07
CA GLN A 70 0.58 -13.01 4.38
C GLN A 70 2.03 -12.76 4.81
N HIS A 71 2.74 -11.86 4.12
CA HIS A 71 4.09 -11.49 4.52
C HIS A 71 4.11 -10.76 5.86
N LEU A 72 3.18 -9.84 6.10
CA LEU A 72 3.09 -9.12 7.37
C LEU A 72 2.80 -10.05 8.55
N ALA A 73 1.97 -11.08 8.35
CA ALA A 73 1.71 -12.10 9.37
C ALA A 73 2.99 -12.86 9.79
N THR A 74 4.00 -12.98 8.90
CA THR A 74 5.27 -13.64 9.27
C THR A 74 6.07 -12.88 10.32
N PHE A 75 5.88 -11.56 10.43
CA PHE A 75 6.57 -10.76 11.46
C PHE A 75 6.03 -11.02 12.87
N GLU A 76 4.83 -11.60 13.01
CA GLU A 76 4.31 -12.04 14.30
C GLU A 76 5.06 -13.30 14.78
N ALA A 77 5.36 -14.21 13.86
CA ALA A 77 6.14 -15.41 14.15
C ALA A 77 7.64 -15.11 14.31
N PHE A 78 8.15 -14.11 13.59
CA PHE A 78 9.57 -13.72 13.58
C PHE A 78 9.71 -12.22 13.86
N PRO A 79 9.60 -11.80 15.13
CA PRO A 79 9.75 -10.40 15.49
C PRO A 79 11.16 -9.91 15.12
N SER A 80 11.26 -8.66 14.65
CA SER A 80 12.57 -8.07 14.37
C SER A 80 13.37 -7.99 15.66
N ARG A 81 14.57 -8.58 15.68
CA ARG A 81 15.46 -8.55 16.86
C ARG A 81 15.98 -7.16 17.20
N LYS A 82 15.78 -6.18 16.32
CA LYS A 82 16.06 -4.77 16.57
C LYS A 82 14.77 -4.13 17.02
N GLU A 83 14.77 -3.43 18.14
CA GLU A 83 13.70 -2.50 18.50
C GLU A 83 13.65 -1.40 17.44
N SER A 84 12.80 -1.56 16.43
CA SER A 84 12.56 -0.51 15.46
C SER A 84 11.58 0.46 16.09
N SER A 85 12.04 1.67 16.42
CA SER A 85 11.18 2.73 16.98
C SER A 85 10.08 3.22 16.02
N ASN A 86 9.95 2.61 14.83
CA ASN A 86 8.90 2.82 13.83
C ASN A 86 8.95 1.64 12.83
N SER A 87 8.28 0.55 13.15
CA SER A 87 8.19 -0.58 12.22
C SER A 87 7.11 -0.26 11.18
N ASN A 88 7.42 -0.43 9.89
CA ASN A 88 6.45 -0.23 8.80
C ASN A 88 5.23 -1.19 8.93
N ALA A 89 5.32 -2.22 9.78
CA ALA A 89 4.25 -3.18 10.00
C ALA A 89 3.17 -2.60 10.92
N ASP A 90 3.55 -1.84 11.95
CA ASP A 90 2.60 -1.20 12.87
C ASP A 90 1.78 -0.13 12.14
N GLU A 91 2.42 0.67 11.29
CA GLU A 91 1.75 1.70 10.50
C GLU A 91 0.76 1.12 9.47
N ILE A 92 1.08 -0.04 8.86
CA ILE A 92 0.15 -0.71 7.93
C ILE A 92 -1.01 -1.36 8.69
N LYS A 93 -0.77 -1.89 9.90
CA LYS A 93 -1.84 -2.40 10.77
C LYS A 93 -2.80 -1.28 11.15
N GLU A 94 -2.28 -0.11 11.51
CA GLU A 94 -3.07 1.07 11.84
C GLU A 94 -3.90 1.56 10.63
N GLN A 95 -3.30 1.66 9.44
CA GLN A 95 -4.04 2.02 8.21
C GLN A 95 -5.14 1.01 7.84
N ILE A 96 -4.88 -0.30 7.98
CA ILE A 96 -5.91 -1.33 7.77
C ILE A 96 -7.04 -1.24 8.81
N GLN A 97 -6.73 -0.79 10.03
CA GLN A 97 -7.70 -0.62 11.10
C GLN A 97 -8.54 0.65 10.93
N GLU A 98 -7.93 1.76 10.52
CA GLU A 98 -8.62 3.01 10.17
C GLU A 98 -9.57 2.85 8.98
N ASP A 99 -9.17 2.12 7.93
CA ASP A 99 -10.03 1.80 6.77
C ASP A 99 -11.30 1.03 7.19
N ASN A 100 -11.20 0.17 8.21
CA ASN A 100 -12.35 -0.56 8.76
C ASN A 100 -13.22 0.33 9.66
N VAL A 101 -12.64 1.29 10.40
CA VAL A 101 -13.40 2.22 11.26
C VAL A 101 -14.11 3.30 10.44
N GLY A 102 -13.53 3.74 9.32
CA GLY A 102 -14.08 4.77 8.44
C GLY A 102 -15.44 4.41 7.81
N GLN A 103 -15.69 3.12 7.55
CA GLN A 103 -16.99 2.65 7.04
C GLN A 103 -18.08 2.62 8.12
N TRP A 104 -17.71 2.42 9.40
CA TRP A 104 -18.66 2.38 10.52
C TRP A 104 -18.93 3.76 11.14
N ALA A 105 -17.96 4.69 11.07
CA ALA A 105 -18.11 6.06 11.59
C ALA A 105 -19.05 6.91 10.72
N CYS A 106 -19.02 6.72 9.38
CA CYS A 106 -19.92 7.42 8.46
C CYS A 106 -21.40 7.02 8.67
N PHE A 107 -21.67 5.81 9.17
CA PHE A 107 -23.02 5.30 9.41
C PHE A 107 -23.62 5.64 10.79
N ARG A 108 -22.86 6.21 11.74
CA ARG A 108 -23.36 6.59 13.08
C ARG A 108 -23.73 8.08 13.22
N GLY A 109 -23.86 8.81 12.12
CA GLY A 109 -24.29 10.20 12.12
C GLY A 109 -25.78 10.44 12.45
N TYR A 110 -26.57 9.40 12.72
CA TYR A 110 -28.02 9.51 12.96
C TYR A 110 -28.46 8.67 14.16
N LEU A 111 -27.93 8.94 15.35
CA LEU A 111 -28.56 8.51 16.60
C LEU A 111 -28.86 9.76 17.45
N PRO A 112 -30.15 10.08 17.70
CA PRO A 112 -30.50 11.25 18.49
C PRO A 112 -30.02 11.09 19.93
N ARG A 113 -29.29 12.08 20.44
CA ARG A 113 -28.96 12.22 21.87
C ARG A 113 -30.26 12.24 22.68
N LYS A 114 -30.49 11.24 23.52
CA LYS A 114 -31.43 11.35 24.64
C LYS A 114 -30.68 11.87 25.87
N HIS A 115 -31.00 13.09 26.29
CA HIS A 115 -30.94 13.53 27.68
C HIS A 115 -32.32 13.24 28.32
N PRO A 116 -32.51 13.21 29.65
CA PRO A 116 -31.58 13.48 30.76
C PRO A 116 -30.91 12.24 31.37
#